data_AF-A0A2A2E8G9-F1
#
_entry.id   AF-A0A2A2E8G9-F1
#
_cell.length_a   1.000
_cell.length_b   1.000
_cell.length_c   1.000
_cell.angle_alpha   90.00
_cell.angle_beta   90.00
_cell.angle_gamma   90.00
#
_symmetry.space_group_name_H-M   'P 1'
#
loop_
_entity.id
_entity.type
_entity.pdbx_description
1 polymer ?
#
loop_
_entity_poly.entity_id
_entity_poly.type
_entity_poly.pdbx_seq_one_letter_code
_entity_poly.pdbx_strand_id
1 'polypeptide(L)'
;MKAFAQHQRWHAEAGGVLLGRHLLDSEDVVVDEVTTPQSTDRRGRFSFFRSRKHEYLARRKWQNEENTTAYLGLWHTHPEPDPTPSSVDRRDWAQAVAR
;
A
#
# COMPACT_ATOMS: atom_id res chain seq x y z
N MET A 1 10.68 -7.30 -0.31
CA MET A 1 10.50 -5.89 -0.74
C MET A 1 11.63 -5.30 -1.59
N LYS A 2 12.89 -5.79 -1.55
CA LYS A 2 13.98 -5.23 -2.37
C LYS A 2 13.68 -5.13 -3.88
N ALA A 3 12.83 -6.02 -4.42
CA ALA A 3 12.43 -6.03 -5.83
C ALA A 3 11.76 -4.73 -6.32
N PHE A 4 11.21 -3.91 -5.42
CA PHE A 4 10.47 -2.69 -5.77
C PHE A 4 11.19 -1.39 -5.36
N ALA A 5 12.40 -1.49 -4.83
CA ALA A 5 13.17 -0.34 -4.39
C ALA A 5 13.66 0.53 -5.56
N GLN A 6 13.60 1.85 -5.40
CA GLN A 6 13.83 2.82 -6.49
C GLN A 6 15.31 3.24 -6.64
N HIS A 7 16.23 2.29 -6.63
CA HIS A 7 17.67 2.55 -6.65
C HIS A 7 18.16 3.29 -7.91
N GLN A 8 17.62 2.96 -9.09
CA GLN A 8 18.07 3.52 -10.36
C GLN A 8 17.11 4.58 -10.85
N ARG A 9 17.57 5.64 -11.53
CA ARG A 9 16.74 6.79 -11.97
C ARG A 9 15.47 6.43 -12.76
N TRP A 10 15.44 5.28 -13.44
CA TRP A 10 14.30 4.80 -14.23
C TRP A 10 13.33 3.92 -13.43
N HIS A 11 13.63 3.57 -12.18
CA HIS A 11 12.70 2.82 -11.35
C HIS A 11 11.51 3.70 -10.98
N ALA A 12 10.32 3.30 -11.44
CA ALA A 12 9.08 3.95 -11.06
C ALA A 12 8.73 3.65 -9.59
N GLU A 13 8.02 4.56 -8.97
CA GLU A 13 7.39 4.38 -7.67
C GLU A 13 6.52 3.14 -7.70
N ALA A 14 6.67 2.28 -6.69
CA ALA A 14 5.87 1.08 -6.51
C ALA A 14 4.93 1.33 -5.35
N GLY A 15 3.77 0.69 -5.36
CA GLY A 15 2.88 0.70 -4.23
C GLY A 15 1.84 -0.38 -4.30
N GLY A 16 0.91 -0.32 -3.34
CA GLY A 16 -0.18 -1.27 -3.23
C GLY A 16 -0.90 -1.12 -1.89
N VAL A 17 -1.53 -2.21 -1.47
CA VAL A 17 -2.38 -2.30 -0.28
C VAL A 17 -1.74 -3.20 0.76
N LEU A 18 -1.86 -2.80 2.02
CA LEU A 18 -1.57 -3.60 3.20
C LEU A 18 -2.86 -4.29 3.66
N LEU A 19 -2.80 -5.61 3.82
CA LEU A 19 -3.90 -6.45 4.30
C LEU A 19 -3.44 -7.20 5.55
N GLY A 20 -4.33 -7.34 6.53
CA GLY A 20 -3.99 -8.06 7.75
C GLY A 20 -5.06 -7.95 8.82
N ARG A 21 -4.69 -7.77 10.09
CA ARG A 21 -5.61 -7.90 11.24
C ARG A 21 -5.27 -6.93 12.36
N HIS A 22 -6.32 -6.49 13.06
CA HIS A 22 -6.17 -5.86 14.37
C HIS A 22 -6.19 -6.96 15.43
N LEU A 23 -5.29 -6.89 16.41
CA LEU A 23 -5.31 -7.80 17.55
C LEU A 23 -6.30 -7.28 18.58
N LEU A 24 -7.20 -8.13 19.09
CA LEU A 24 -8.28 -7.68 19.99
C LEU A 24 -7.76 -7.22 21.36
N ASP A 25 -6.64 -7.79 21.81
CA ASP A 25 -6.08 -7.57 23.15
C ASP A 25 -4.98 -6.49 23.18
N SER A 26 -4.79 -5.74 22.09
CA SER A 26 -3.76 -4.69 21.98
C SER A 26 -4.12 -3.65 20.92
N GLU A 27 -3.39 -2.54 20.86
CA GLU A 27 -3.49 -1.59 19.74
C GLU A 27 -2.67 -2.01 18.50
N ASP A 28 -2.04 -3.19 18.56
CA ASP A 28 -1.17 -3.67 17.50
C ASP A 28 -1.96 -4.12 16.27
N VAL A 29 -1.35 -3.85 15.12
CA VAL A 29 -1.83 -4.27 13.80
C VAL A 29 -0.79 -5.20 13.18
N VAL A 30 -1.25 -6.34 12.68
CA VAL A 30 -0.40 -7.29 11.95
C VAL A 30 -0.68 -7.16 10.46
N VAL A 31 0.37 -6.93 9.67
CA VAL A 31 0.30 -6.98 8.20
C VAL A 31 0.64 -8.42 7.77
N ASP A 32 -0.36 -9.15 7.29
CA ASP A 32 -0.19 -10.53 6.83
C ASP A 32 0.20 -10.59 5.35
N GLU A 33 -0.38 -9.70 4.52
CA GLU A 33 -0.16 -9.69 3.08
C GLU A 33 -0.04 -8.28 2.54
N VAL A 34 0.79 -8.14 1.51
CA VAL A 34 0.98 -6.88 0.78
C VAL A 34 0.79 -7.14 -0.70
N THR A 35 -0.16 -6.45 -1.33
CA THR A 35 -0.29 -6.54 -2.79
C THR A 35 0.89 -5.83 -3.43
N THR A 36 1.45 -6.41 -4.48
CA THR A 36 2.51 -5.81 -5.28
C THR A 36 1.93 -4.91 -6.38
N PRO A 37 2.74 -4.06 -7.05
CA PRO A 37 2.28 -3.28 -8.19
C PRO A 37 1.63 -4.18 -9.26
N GLN A 38 0.45 -3.78 -9.71
CA GLN A 38 -0.31 -4.44 -10.76
C GLN A 38 0.01 -3.82 -12.12
N SER A 39 -0.15 -4.60 -13.18
CA SER A 39 0.10 -4.13 -14.56
C SER A 39 -0.80 -2.98 -14.99
N THR A 40 -1.94 -2.80 -14.31
CA THR A 40 -2.93 -1.75 -14.56
C THR A 40 -2.69 -0.47 -13.76
N ASP A 41 -1.69 -0.44 -12.88
CA ASP A 41 -1.34 0.78 -12.13
C ASP A 41 -0.65 1.80 -13.04
N ARG A 42 -0.84 3.08 -12.72
CA ARG A 42 -0.08 4.15 -13.38
C ARG A 42 1.06 4.57 -12.46
N ARG A 43 2.28 4.44 -12.96
CA ARG A 43 3.50 4.60 -12.16
C ARG A 43 4.44 5.57 -12.86
N GLY A 44 4.81 6.64 -12.17
CA GLY A 44 5.88 7.55 -12.52
C GLY A 44 7.07 7.37 -11.58
N ARG A 45 8.13 8.17 -11.75
CA ARG A 45 9.29 8.14 -10.84
C ARG A 45 8.94 8.60 -9.42
N PHE A 46 8.03 9.55 -9.29
CA PHE A 46 7.60 10.16 -8.03
C PHE A 46 6.06 10.22 -7.93
N SER A 47 5.39 9.26 -8.57
CA SER A 47 3.94 9.15 -8.47
C SER A 47 3.48 7.72 -8.64
N PHE A 48 2.52 7.32 -7.81
CA PHE A 48 1.85 6.02 -7.90
C PHE A 48 0.33 6.21 -7.82
N PHE A 49 -0.39 5.72 -8.83
CA PHE A 49 -1.85 5.68 -8.83
C PHE A 49 -2.33 4.25 -8.94
N ARG A 50 -2.86 3.72 -7.83
CA ARG A 50 -3.38 2.37 -7.75
C ARG A 50 -4.58 2.18 -8.67
N SER A 51 -4.64 1.02 -9.30
CA SER A 51 -5.79 0.58 -10.08
C SER A 51 -6.83 -0.14 -9.21
N ARG A 52 -8.05 -0.30 -9.73
CA ARG A 52 -9.13 -1.09 -9.09
C ARG A 52 -8.77 -2.56 -8.88
N LYS A 53 -7.70 -3.05 -9.51
CA LYS A 53 -7.22 -4.42 -9.34
C LYS A 53 -6.86 -4.73 -7.88
N HIS A 54 -6.31 -3.77 -7.15
CA HIS A 54 -6.01 -3.93 -5.73
C HIS A 54 -7.26 -4.13 -4.88
N GLU A 55 -8.36 -3.42 -5.18
CA GLU A 55 -9.65 -3.63 -4.50
C GLU A 55 -10.17 -5.04 -4.74
N TYR A 56 -10.12 -5.53 -5.99
CA TYR A 56 -10.50 -6.89 -6.32
C TYR A 56 -9.65 -7.93 -5.55
N LEU A 57 -8.34 -7.73 -5.47
CA LEU A 57 -7.44 -8.62 -4.73
C LEU A 57 -7.77 -8.63 -3.23
N ALA A 58 -7.99 -7.45 -2.64
CA ALA A 58 -8.37 -7.32 -1.24
C ALA A 58 -9.71 -8.00 -0.94
N ARG A 59 -10.73 -7.78 -1.77
CA ARG A 59 -12.05 -8.44 -1.62
C ARG A 59 -11.96 -9.95 -1.74
N ARG A 60 -11.20 -10.45 -2.71
CA ARG A 60 -10.99 -11.89 -2.89
C ARG A 60 -10.28 -12.49 -1.67
N LYS A 61 -9.28 -11.80 -1.13
CA LYS A 61 -8.56 -12.22 0.07
C LYS A 61 -9.50 -12.30 1.28
N TRP A 62 -10.28 -11.25 1.50
CA TRP A 62 -11.29 -11.19 2.55
C TRP A 62 -12.29 -12.35 2.48
N GLN A 63 -12.82 -12.65 1.29
CA GLN A 63 -13.74 -13.77 1.08
C GLN A 63 -13.10 -15.13 1.36
N ASN A 64 -11.82 -15.30 0.99
CA ASN A 64 -11.10 -16.55 1.19
C ASN A 64 -10.70 -16.79 2.66
N GLU A 65 -10.57 -15.74 3.47
CA GLU A 65 -10.24 -15.83 4.89
C GLU A 65 -11.48 -15.65 5.78
N GLU A 66 -12.62 -16.21 5.39
CA GLU A 66 -13.85 -16.20 6.19
C GLU A 66 -14.25 -14.80 6.70
N ASN A 67 -13.92 -13.77 5.93
CA ASN A 67 -14.16 -12.37 6.23
C ASN A 67 -13.34 -11.77 7.38
N THR A 68 -12.21 -12.37 7.75
CA THR A 68 -11.37 -11.89 8.87
C THR A 68 -10.23 -10.94 8.48
N THR A 69 -9.87 -10.85 7.19
CA THR A 69 -8.83 -9.91 6.74
C THR A 69 -9.34 -8.47 6.69
N ALA A 70 -8.61 -7.54 7.28
CA ALA A 70 -8.84 -6.10 7.20
C ALA A 70 -7.96 -5.43 6.13
N TYR A 71 -8.50 -4.38 5.51
CA TYR A 71 -7.71 -3.39 4.78
C TYR A 71 -7.04 -2.47 5.79
N LEU A 72 -5.72 -2.41 5.79
CA LEU A 72 -4.95 -1.66 6.79
C LEU A 72 -4.44 -0.31 6.26
N GLY A 73 -4.26 -0.20 4.95
CA GLY A 73 -3.78 1.03 4.34
C GLY A 73 -3.08 0.80 3.01
N LEU A 74 -2.36 1.83 2.57
CA LEU A 74 -1.53 1.81 1.37
C LEU A 74 -0.05 1.80 1.76
N TRP A 75 0.78 1.33 0.83
CA TRP A 75 2.21 1.52 0.88
C TRP A 75 2.69 2.02 -0.49
N HIS A 76 3.80 2.75 -0.48
CA HIS A 76 4.55 3.10 -1.68
C HIS A 76 6.04 3.24 -1.38
N THR A 77 6.86 3.29 -2.42
CA THR A 77 8.30 3.51 -2.30
C THR A 77 8.67 4.98 -2.49
N HIS A 78 9.79 5.37 -1.90
CA HIS A 78 10.50 6.59 -2.26
C HIS A 78 11.92 6.22 -2.71
N PRO A 79 12.57 7.04 -3.56
CA PRO A 79 13.97 6.82 -3.95
C PRO A 79 14.98 7.20 -2.87
N GLU A 80 14.50 7.59 -1.68
CA GLU A 80 15.31 7.94 -0.51
C GLU A 80 15.63 6.69 0.32
N PRO A 81 16.81 6.63 0.97
CA PRO A 81 17.14 5.53 1.88
C PRO A 81 16.27 5.52 3.15
N ASP A 82 15.88 6.70 3.62
CA ASP A 82 14.91 6.93 4.70
C ASP A 82 13.76 7.77 4.12
N PRO A 83 12.59 7.17 3.83
CA PRO A 83 11.55 7.81 3.03
C PRO A 83 10.86 8.94 3.79
N THR A 84 10.93 10.15 3.24
CA THR A 84 10.21 11.32 3.77
C THR A 84 8.91 11.51 2.99
N PRO A 85 7.74 11.53 3.65
CA PRO A 85 6.49 11.72 2.93
C PRO A 85 6.45 13.09 2.24
N SER A 86 5.92 13.12 1.02
CA SER A 86 5.73 14.37 0.28
C SER A 86 4.58 15.21 0.87
N SER A 87 4.39 16.44 0.37
CA SER A 87 3.19 17.23 0.70
C SER A 87 1.91 16.60 0.17
N VAL A 88 1.99 15.89 -0.97
CA VAL A 88 0.87 15.13 -1.54
C VAL A 88 0.54 13.94 -0.64
N ASP A 89 1.56 13.20 -0.18
CA ASP A 89 1.40 12.03 0.69
C ASP A 89 0.75 12.43 2.02
N ARG A 90 1.23 13.51 2.64
CA ARG A 90 0.64 14.04 3.88
C ARG A 90 -0.82 14.45 3.72
N ARG A 91 -1.17 15.06 2.58
CA ARG A 91 -2.55 15.47 2.29
C ARG A 91 -3.45 14.26 2.06
N ASP A 92 -2.98 13.27 1.30
CA ASP A 92 -3.71 12.03 1.06
C ASP A 92 -3.96 11.28 2.38
N TRP A 93 -2.92 11.17 3.22
CA TRP A 93 -3.05 10.61 4.56
C TRP A 93 -4.09 11.35 5.41
N ALA A 94 -4.02 12.69 5.45
CA ALA A 94 -4.96 13.50 6.21
C ALA A 94 -6.42 13.32 5.74
N GLN A 95 -6.63 13.12 4.44
CA GLN A 95 -7.96 12.81 3.88
C GLN A 95 -8.41 11.40 4.24
N ALA A 96 -7.51 10.41 4.23
CA ALA A 96 -7.83 9.03 4.54
C ALA A 96 -8.24 8.81 6.01
N VAL A 97 -7.71 9.62 6.92
CA VAL A 97 -8.04 9.57 8.36
C VAL A 97 -9.09 10.58 8.79
N ALA A 98 -9.48 11.50 7.90
CA ALA A 98 -10.58 12.42 8.15
C ALA A 98 -11.89 11.60 8.21
N ARG A 99 -12.61 11.76 9.31
CA ARG A 99 -13.89 11.09 9.57
C ARG A 99 -14.99 11.57 8.63
#